data_AF-A0A1V6H674-F1
#
_entry.id   AF-A0A1V6H674-F1
#
_cell.length_a   1.000
_cell.length_b   1.000
_cell.length_c   1.000
_cell.angle_alpha   90.00
_cell.angle_beta   90.00
_cell.angle_gamma   90.00
#
_symmetry.space_group_name_H-M   'P 1'
#
loop_
_entity.id
_entity.type
_entity.pdbx_description
1 polymer ?
#
loop_
_entity_poly.entity_id
_entity_poly.type
_entity_poly.pdbx_seq_one_letter_code
_entity_poly.pdbx_strand_id
1 'polypeptide(L)'
;MLAYASNDVAMLIPLYYRLRKHLKEIGRLSWVEEESQALALAPVSFEPPVIPKINGTADLSPRQMAVLDALVAHRELVASSKDTPRFKVIGDAAILRLAQEMPMNYEALKAIPGIPRPILYHSREWLEIIRKPPKLVSKEPEVPFSPPPPPNPAVATRINRLRLWRSETAEKLGLKTGLLLPQRLLNPIAVMGPSTIEELANIEGIMNWRVQNFGVSILQALEITDLSLINNANQ
;
A
#
# COMPACT_ATOMS: atom_id res chain seq x y z
N MET A 1 14.83 14.37 26.02
CA MET A 1 13.83 14.47 24.94
C MET A 1 14.01 15.73 24.09
N LEU A 2 14.15 16.93 24.69
CA LEU A 2 14.40 18.18 23.95
C LEU A 2 15.70 18.16 23.12
N ALA A 3 16.80 17.67 23.69
CA ALA A 3 18.07 17.53 22.97
C ALA A 3 17.98 16.56 21.78
N TYR A 4 17.17 15.51 21.89
CA TYR A 4 16.92 14.56 20.80
C TYR A 4 16.18 15.24 19.64
N ALA A 5 15.06 15.91 19.94
CA ALA A 5 14.28 16.62 18.92
C ALA A 5 15.07 17.77 18.27
N SER A 6 15.92 18.47 19.03
CA SER A 6 16.80 19.52 18.49
C SER A 6 17.84 18.95 17.52
N ASN A 7 18.41 17.79 17.83
CA ASN A 7 19.43 17.17 17.00
C ASN A 7 18.88 16.65 15.66
N ASP A 8 17.60 16.27 15.61
CA ASP A 8 16.93 15.84 14.37
C ASP A 8 16.87 16.95 13.31
N VAL A 9 16.89 18.23 13.72
CA VAL A 9 16.78 19.38 12.80
C VAL A 9 18.05 20.21 12.69
N ALA A 10 18.92 20.19 13.71
CA ALA A 10 20.12 21.04 13.78
C ALA A 10 21.03 20.89 12.56
N MET A 11 21.12 19.69 11.99
CA MET A 11 22.03 19.38 10.88
C MET A 11 21.34 19.33 9.50
N LEU A 12 20.02 19.53 9.40
CA LEU A 12 19.29 19.39 8.14
C LEU A 12 19.66 20.47 7.12
N ILE A 13 19.80 21.73 7.55
CA ILE A 13 20.17 22.84 6.64
C ILE A 13 21.59 22.65 6.07
N PRO A 14 22.63 22.38 6.89
CA PRO A 14 23.95 22.04 6.36
C PRO A 14 23.95 20.81 5.43
N LEU A 15 23.20 19.77 5.79
CA LEU A 15 23.09 18.56 4.97
C LEU A 15 22.43 18.85 3.62
N TYR A 16 21.36 19.66 3.60
CA TYR A 16 20.69 20.11 2.38
C TYR A 16 21.67 20.75 1.40
N TYR A 17 22.50 21.70 1.84
CA TYR A 17 23.45 22.36 0.94
C TYR A 17 24.50 21.39 0.37
N ARG A 18 24.98 20.43 1.19
CA ARG A 18 25.92 19.39 0.73
C ARG A 18 25.28 18.47 -0.31
N LEU A 19 24.08 17.97 -0.03
CA LEU A 19 23.34 17.10 -0.96
C LEU A 19 22.98 17.83 -2.24
N ARG A 20 22.52 19.08 -2.16
CA ARG A 20 22.20 19.90 -3.34
C ARG A 20 23.43 20.12 -4.22
N LYS A 21 24.58 20.43 -3.62
CA LYS A 21 25.84 20.58 -4.38
C LYS A 21 26.19 19.28 -5.10
N HIS A 22 26.16 18.15 -4.39
CA HIS A 22 26.46 16.85 -4.98
C HIS A 22 25.48 16.47 -6.10
N LEU A 23 24.18 16.70 -5.91
CA LEU A 23 23.15 16.44 -6.92
C LEU A 23 23.35 17.28 -8.19
N LYS A 24 23.84 18.52 -8.07
CA LYS A 24 24.22 19.33 -9.24
C LYS A 24 25.42 18.74 -9.97
N GLU A 25 26.45 18.31 -9.23
CA GLU A 25 27.67 17.72 -9.80
C GLU A 25 27.37 16.45 -10.61
N ILE A 26 26.41 15.63 -10.15
CA ILE A 26 25.99 14.41 -10.86
C ILE A 26 24.79 14.61 -11.80
N GLY A 27 24.32 15.85 -12.00
CA GLY A 27 23.22 16.17 -12.93
C GLY A 27 21.83 15.68 -12.52
N ARG A 28 21.59 15.38 -11.23
CA ARG A 28 20.32 14.81 -10.71
C ARG A 28 19.50 15.78 -9.85
N LEU A 29 19.88 17.06 -9.80
CA LEU A 29 19.16 18.04 -8.97
C LEU A 29 17.70 18.19 -9.41
N SER A 30 17.44 18.32 -10.71
CA SER A 30 16.07 18.49 -11.23
C SER A 30 15.18 17.28 -10.93
N TRP A 31 15.75 16.08 -10.87
CA TRP A 31 15.02 14.86 -10.53
C TRP A 31 14.46 14.97 -9.10
N VAL A 32 15.28 15.40 -8.16
CA VAL A 32 14.90 15.53 -6.74
C VAL A 32 13.97 16.73 -6.53
N GLU A 33 14.19 17.84 -7.23
CA GLU A 33 13.32 19.02 -7.15
C GLU A 33 11.89 18.70 -7.60
N GLU A 34 11.73 17.99 -8.73
CA GLU A 34 10.41 17.58 -9.22
C GLU A 34 9.72 16.60 -8.26
N GLU A 35 10.42 15.58 -7.77
CA GLU A 35 9.87 14.63 -6.79
C GLU A 35 9.46 15.33 -5.48
N SER A 36 10.28 16.26 -5.00
CA SER A 36 10.00 17.01 -3.77
C SER A 36 8.79 17.92 -3.95
N GLN A 37 8.65 18.56 -5.12
CA GLN A 37 7.50 19.39 -5.43
C GLN A 37 6.21 18.56 -5.54
N ALA A 38 6.27 17.41 -6.18
CA ALA A 38 5.13 16.49 -6.25
C ALA A 38 4.68 16.03 -4.85
N LEU A 39 5.64 15.72 -3.96
CA LEU A 39 5.33 15.37 -2.56
C LEU A 39 4.75 16.56 -1.77
N ALA A 40 5.26 17.78 -1.98
CA ALA A 40 4.77 18.97 -1.29
C ALA A 40 3.36 19.39 -1.73
N LEU A 41 2.98 19.11 -2.99
CA LEU A 41 1.66 19.39 -3.55
C LEU A 41 0.66 18.24 -3.37
N ALA A 42 1.11 17.07 -2.93
CA ALA A 42 0.24 15.93 -2.72
C ALA A 42 -0.86 16.28 -1.71
N PRO A 43 -2.14 16.04 -2.03
CA PRO A 43 -3.22 16.36 -1.12
C PRO A 43 -3.09 15.52 0.16
N VAL A 44 -3.14 16.17 1.31
CA VAL A 44 -3.30 15.48 2.60
C VAL A 44 -4.75 15.03 2.67
N SER A 45 -5.01 13.78 2.28
CA SER A 45 -6.34 13.21 2.45
C SER A 45 -6.58 12.92 3.93
N PHE A 46 -7.57 13.63 4.51
CA PHE A 46 -8.19 13.30 5.79
C PHE A 46 -9.39 12.38 5.57
N GLU A 47 -9.33 11.50 4.58
CA GLU A 47 -10.38 10.49 4.41
C GLU A 47 -10.62 9.76 5.73
N PRO A 48 -11.89 9.54 6.09
CA PRO A 48 -12.21 8.78 7.29
C PRO A 48 -11.45 7.46 7.22
N PRO A 49 -10.82 7.02 8.32
CA PRO A 49 -9.95 5.85 8.30
C PRO A 49 -10.71 4.68 7.69
N VAL A 50 -10.19 4.17 6.57
CA VAL A 50 -10.74 2.97 5.93
C VAL A 50 -10.78 1.88 6.99
N ILE A 51 -11.97 1.32 7.22
CA ILE A 51 -12.16 0.21 8.15
C ILE A 51 -11.17 -0.89 7.71
N PRO A 52 -10.18 -1.24 8.54
CA PRO A 52 -9.13 -2.14 8.11
C PRO A 52 -9.69 -3.51 7.80
N LYS A 53 -9.30 -4.07 6.65
CA LYS A 53 -9.57 -5.47 6.35
C LYS A 53 -8.73 -6.34 7.30
N ILE A 54 -9.38 -7.29 7.96
CA ILE A 54 -8.73 -8.31 8.77
C ILE A 54 -8.40 -9.49 7.86
N ASN A 55 -7.19 -10.03 7.96
CA ASN A 55 -6.79 -11.22 7.21
C ASN A 55 -7.35 -12.49 7.88
N GLY A 56 -7.43 -13.60 7.13
CA GLY A 56 -7.89 -14.90 7.68
C GLY A 56 -9.41 -15.04 7.76
N THR A 57 -10.14 -14.34 6.89
CA THR A 57 -11.62 -14.34 6.86
C THR A 57 -12.22 -15.33 5.87
N ALA A 58 -11.40 -16.14 5.21
CA ALA A 58 -11.84 -17.02 4.12
C ALA A 58 -12.92 -18.03 4.55
N ASP A 59 -12.83 -18.51 5.80
CA ASP A 59 -13.73 -19.54 6.33
C ASP A 59 -14.90 -18.96 7.15
N LEU A 60 -15.10 -17.64 7.16
CA LEU A 60 -16.19 -17.02 7.90
C LEU A 60 -17.51 -17.15 7.15
N SER A 61 -18.54 -17.61 7.85
CA SER A 61 -19.92 -17.53 7.35
C SER A 61 -20.36 -16.06 7.17
N PRO A 62 -21.38 -15.77 6.35
CA PRO A 62 -21.90 -14.41 6.17
C PRO A 62 -22.27 -13.72 7.48
N ARG A 63 -22.79 -14.48 8.46
CA ARG A 63 -23.10 -13.94 9.79
C ARG A 63 -21.83 -13.56 10.56
N GLN A 64 -20.81 -14.41 10.55
CA GLN A 64 -19.54 -14.13 11.23
C GLN A 64 -18.81 -12.96 10.57
N MET A 65 -18.90 -12.81 9.25
CA MET A 65 -18.39 -11.64 8.53
C MET A 65 -19.11 -10.35 8.96
N ALA A 66 -20.45 -10.40 9.08
CA ALA A 66 -21.23 -9.26 9.59
C ALA A 66 -20.82 -8.83 11.00
N VAL A 67 -20.57 -9.82 11.88
CA VAL A 67 -20.05 -9.57 13.23
C VAL A 67 -18.66 -8.96 13.17
N LEU A 68 -17.76 -9.51 12.35
CA LEU A 68 -16.40 -8.99 12.20
C LEU A 68 -16.40 -7.52 11.76
N ASP A 69 -17.15 -7.18 10.71
CA ASP A 69 -17.23 -5.81 10.21
C ASP A 69 -17.74 -4.84 11.29
N ALA A 70 -18.78 -5.24 12.03
CA ALA A 70 -19.34 -4.43 13.10
C ALA A 70 -18.38 -4.26 14.28
N LEU A 71 -17.64 -5.32 14.65
CA LEU A 71 -16.62 -5.26 15.69
C LEU A 71 -15.44 -4.37 15.28
N VAL A 72 -14.97 -4.48 14.04
CA VAL A 72 -13.88 -3.63 13.53
C VAL A 72 -14.30 -2.17 13.50
N ALA A 73 -15.51 -1.88 13.01
CA ALA A 73 -16.06 -0.52 13.03
C ALA A 73 -16.16 0.03 14.46
N HIS A 74 -16.65 -0.78 15.40
CA HIS A 74 -16.74 -0.40 16.80
C HIS A 74 -15.35 -0.14 17.42
N ARG A 75 -14.36 -0.97 17.10
CA ARG A 75 -12.97 -0.73 17.52
C ARG A 75 -12.43 0.61 17.06
N GLU A 76 -12.70 1.02 15.81
CA GLU A 76 -12.25 2.32 15.30
C GLU A 76 -12.91 3.48 16.06
N LEU A 77 -14.20 3.37 16.40
CA LEU A 77 -14.88 4.37 17.23
C LEU A 77 -14.26 4.48 18.63
N VAL A 78 -13.97 3.35 19.27
CA VAL A 78 -13.31 3.33 20.60
C VAL A 78 -11.88 3.87 20.52
N ALA A 79 -11.13 3.51 19.47
CA ALA A 79 -9.76 3.97 19.26
C ALA A 79 -9.70 5.49 19.06
N SER A 80 -10.58 6.01 18.19
CA SER A 80 -10.72 7.43 17.90
C SER A 80 -11.16 8.24 19.12
N SER A 81 -12.23 7.80 19.80
CA SER A 81 -12.73 8.50 21.01
C SER A 81 -11.72 8.56 22.16
N LYS A 82 -10.81 7.59 22.24
CA LYS A 82 -9.77 7.52 23.28
C LYS A 82 -8.43 8.08 22.83
N ASP A 83 -8.31 8.53 21.59
CA ASP A 83 -7.04 8.92 20.97
C ASP A 83 -5.94 7.86 21.18
N THR A 84 -6.29 6.60 20.87
CA THR A 84 -5.38 5.47 21.03
C THR A 84 -5.28 4.63 19.77
N PRO A 85 -4.11 4.05 19.46
CA PRO A 85 -4.00 3.09 18.38
C PRO A 85 -4.95 1.91 18.55
N ARG A 86 -5.62 1.49 17.47
CA ARG A 86 -6.60 0.37 17.45
C ARG A 86 -6.12 -0.91 18.13
N PHE A 87 -4.84 -1.26 17.99
CA PHE A 87 -4.27 -2.48 18.57
C PHE A 87 -4.22 -2.43 20.11
N LYS A 88 -4.26 -1.23 20.72
CA LYS A 88 -4.38 -1.06 22.18
C LYS A 88 -5.82 -1.22 22.67
N VAL A 89 -6.82 -1.09 21.78
CA VAL A 89 -8.22 -1.38 22.08
C VAL A 89 -8.45 -2.89 22.09
N ILE A 90 -8.15 -3.55 20.96
CA ILE A 90 -8.14 -5.02 20.80
C ILE A 90 -7.34 -5.38 19.54
N GLY A 91 -6.48 -6.39 19.65
CA GLY A 91 -5.68 -6.88 18.51
C GLY A 91 -6.51 -7.63 17.46
N ASP A 92 -6.02 -7.67 16.23
CA ASP A 92 -6.71 -8.31 15.10
C ASP A 92 -6.98 -9.80 15.32
N ALA A 93 -6.05 -10.52 15.97
CA ALA A 93 -6.26 -11.94 16.28
C ALA A 93 -7.44 -12.17 17.23
N ALA A 94 -7.59 -11.30 18.25
CA ALA A 94 -8.68 -11.42 19.22
C ALA A 94 -10.02 -10.99 18.61
N ILE A 95 -10.04 -9.96 17.74
CA ILE A 95 -11.26 -9.53 17.05
C ILE A 95 -11.76 -10.59 16.06
N LEU A 96 -10.85 -11.26 15.35
CA LEU A 96 -11.18 -12.37 14.47
C LEU A 96 -11.76 -13.55 15.26
N ARG A 97 -11.15 -13.90 16.41
CA ARG A 97 -11.67 -14.96 17.29
C ARG A 97 -13.06 -14.63 17.83
N LEU A 98 -13.33 -13.38 18.21
CA LEU A 98 -14.67 -12.96 18.62
C LEU A 98 -15.71 -13.21 17.53
N ALA A 99 -15.36 -12.89 16.28
CA ALA A 99 -16.23 -13.14 15.15
C ALA A 99 -16.41 -14.64 14.87
N GLN A 100 -15.36 -15.44 15.02
CA GLN A 100 -15.41 -16.90 14.83
C GLN A 100 -16.23 -17.61 15.91
N GLU A 101 -15.93 -17.34 17.19
CA GLU A 101 -16.51 -18.04 18.33
C GLU A 101 -17.90 -17.49 18.73
N MET A 102 -18.22 -16.25 18.35
CA MET A 102 -19.50 -15.57 18.64
C MET A 102 -19.98 -15.76 20.10
N PRO A 103 -19.21 -15.34 21.12
CA PRO A 103 -19.59 -15.53 22.51
C PRO A 103 -20.91 -14.84 22.85
N MET A 104 -21.82 -15.57 23.52
CA MET A 104 -23.17 -15.09 23.82
C MET A 104 -23.34 -14.59 25.27
N ASN A 105 -22.31 -14.74 26.10
CA ASN A 105 -22.32 -14.33 27.51
C ASN A 105 -20.92 -13.90 27.98
N TYR A 106 -20.85 -13.36 29.20
CA TYR A 106 -19.61 -12.84 29.78
C TYR A 106 -18.51 -13.90 29.94
N GLU A 107 -18.86 -15.12 30.40
CA GLU A 107 -17.87 -16.18 30.60
C GLU A 107 -17.24 -16.64 29.28
N ALA A 108 -18.06 -16.79 28.23
CA ALA A 108 -17.59 -17.08 26.89
C ALA A 108 -16.71 -15.96 26.34
N LEU A 109 -17.09 -14.68 26.55
CA LEU A 109 -16.27 -13.53 26.14
C LEU A 109 -14.91 -13.51 26.86
N LYS A 110 -14.90 -13.79 28.15
CA LYS A 110 -13.70 -13.82 29.00
C LYS A 110 -12.75 -14.96 28.62
N ALA A 111 -13.28 -16.07 28.08
CA ALA A 111 -12.48 -17.20 27.64
C ALA A 111 -11.69 -16.92 26.36
N ILE A 112 -12.07 -15.91 25.58
CA ILE A 112 -11.37 -15.55 24.34
C ILE A 112 -9.95 -15.05 24.64
N PRO A 113 -8.90 -15.70 24.09
CA PRO A 113 -7.53 -15.26 24.30
C PRO A 113 -7.26 -13.88 23.71
N GLY A 114 -6.64 -13.01 24.51
CA GLY A 114 -6.23 -11.67 24.08
C GLY A 114 -7.29 -10.58 24.24
N ILE A 115 -8.41 -10.84 24.92
CA ILE A 115 -9.40 -9.81 25.28
C ILE A 115 -8.85 -8.88 26.36
N PRO A 116 -8.74 -7.57 26.09
CA PRO A 116 -8.28 -6.61 27.10
C PRO A 116 -9.32 -6.38 28.21
N ARG A 117 -8.85 -6.11 29.43
CA ARG A 117 -9.71 -5.84 30.60
C ARG A 117 -10.79 -4.77 30.34
N PRO A 118 -10.53 -3.64 29.66
CA PRO A 118 -11.56 -2.65 29.35
C PRO A 118 -12.77 -3.22 28.61
N ILE A 119 -12.58 -4.21 27.72
CA ILE A 119 -13.68 -4.86 27.00
C ILE A 119 -14.52 -5.73 27.93
N LEU A 120 -13.90 -6.38 28.91
CA LEU A 120 -14.64 -7.15 29.91
C LEU A 120 -15.52 -6.24 30.79
N TYR A 121 -14.99 -5.06 31.18
CA TYR A 121 -15.78 -4.05 31.91
C TYR A 121 -16.95 -3.52 31.08
N HIS A 122 -16.76 -3.32 29.78
CA HIS A 122 -17.80 -2.88 28.83
C HIS A 122 -18.43 -4.05 28.05
N SER A 123 -18.44 -5.26 28.62
CA SER A 123 -18.81 -6.50 27.93
C SER A 123 -20.19 -6.48 27.29
N ARG A 124 -21.15 -5.76 27.88
CA ARG A 124 -22.51 -5.63 27.34
C ARG A 124 -22.51 -5.07 25.93
N GLU A 125 -21.73 -4.03 25.66
CA GLU A 125 -21.67 -3.37 24.36
C GLU A 125 -21.14 -4.32 23.28
N TRP A 126 -20.04 -5.01 23.57
CA TRP A 126 -19.41 -5.97 22.67
C TRP A 126 -20.29 -7.19 22.41
N LEU A 127 -20.95 -7.71 23.45
CA LEU A 127 -21.89 -8.83 23.32
C LEU A 127 -23.14 -8.45 22.51
N GLU A 128 -23.64 -7.22 22.64
CA GLU A 128 -24.79 -6.78 21.83
C GLU A 128 -24.44 -6.70 20.34
N ILE A 129 -23.23 -6.23 19.98
CA ILE A 129 -22.74 -6.23 18.59
C ILE A 129 -22.71 -7.66 18.03
N ILE A 130 -22.22 -8.62 18.81
CA ILE A 130 -22.14 -10.04 18.40
C ILE A 130 -23.52 -10.67 18.27
N ARG A 131 -24.45 -10.34 19.17
CA ARG A 131 -25.83 -10.88 19.17
C ARG A 131 -26.65 -10.36 17.99
N LYS A 132 -26.52 -9.07 17.70
CA LYS A 132 -27.32 -8.35 16.71
C LYS A 132 -26.39 -7.59 15.75
N PRO A 133 -25.58 -8.31 14.95
CA PRO A 133 -24.79 -7.65 13.93
C PRO A 133 -25.75 -6.96 12.95
N PRO A 134 -25.42 -5.75 12.47
CA PRO A 134 -26.15 -5.14 11.37
C PRO A 134 -26.20 -6.11 10.19
N LYS A 135 -27.31 -6.09 9.44
CA LYS A 135 -27.35 -6.84 8.17
C LYS A 135 -26.20 -6.33 7.32
N LEU A 136 -25.41 -7.24 6.77
CA LEU A 136 -24.49 -6.90 5.69
C LEU A 136 -25.31 -6.17 4.64
N VAL A 137 -25.00 -4.90 4.42
CA VAL A 137 -25.42 -4.23 3.19
C VAL A 137 -24.52 -4.84 2.14
N SER A 138 -24.90 -5.99 1.60
CA SER A 138 -24.24 -6.60 0.45
C SER A 138 -24.38 -5.61 -0.70
N LYS A 139 -23.40 -4.70 -0.84
CA LYS A 139 -23.30 -3.83 -2.01
C LYS A 139 -22.90 -4.62 -3.25
N GLU A 140 -22.43 -5.85 -3.07
CA GLU A 140 -22.06 -6.72 -4.17
C GLU A 140 -23.09 -7.84 -4.31
N PRO A 141 -23.60 -8.09 -5.54
CA PRO A 141 -24.37 -9.28 -5.81
C PRO A 141 -23.54 -10.51 -5.43
N GLU A 142 -24.20 -11.61 -5.03
CA GLU A 142 -23.57 -12.93 -4.90
C GLU A 142 -23.07 -13.37 -6.29
N VAL A 143 -21.93 -12.83 -6.72
CA VAL A 143 -21.23 -13.34 -7.89
C VAL A 143 -20.58 -14.63 -7.42
N PRO A 144 -20.89 -15.79 -8.02
CA PRO A 144 -20.13 -17.00 -7.73
C PRO A 144 -18.65 -16.66 -7.88
N PHE A 145 -17.82 -17.07 -6.90
CA PHE A 145 -16.38 -16.84 -6.92
C PHE A 145 -15.80 -17.39 -8.22
N SER A 146 -15.72 -16.54 -9.23
CA SER A 146 -14.98 -16.81 -10.44
C SER A 146 -13.56 -16.38 -10.13
N PRO A 147 -12.57 -17.28 -10.24
CA PRO A 147 -11.18 -16.86 -10.08
C PRO A 147 -10.94 -15.68 -11.03
N PRO A 148 -10.23 -14.63 -10.58
CA PRO A 148 -9.95 -13.48 -11.45
C PRO A 148 -9.35 -13.99 -12.76
N PRO A 149 -9.77 -13.44 -13.91
CA PRO A 149 -9.26 -13.89 -15.19
C PRO A 149 -7.73 -13.84 -15.18
N PRO A 150 -7.05 -14.80 -15.83
CA PRO A 150 -5.59 -14.81 -15.86
C PRO A 150 -5.09 -13.46 -16.43
N PRO A 151 -4.01 -12.90 -15.87
CA PRO A 151 -3.49 -11.62 -16.33
C PRO A 151 -3.14 -11.71 -17.82
N ASN A 152 -3.46 -10.67 -18.59
CA ASN A 152 -3.18 -10.60 -20.02
C ASN A 152 -1.69 -10.92 -20.28
N PRO A 153 -1.35 -11.99 -21.03
CA PRO A 153 0.03 -12.42 -21.25
C PRO A 153 0.94 -11.33 -21.84
N ALA A 154 0.39 -10.44 -22.66
CA ALA A 154 1.13 -9.31 -23.22
C ALA A 154 1.50 -8.28 -22.14
N VAL A 155 0.59 -7.99 -21.20
CA VAL A 155 0.85 -7.10 -20.07
C VAL A 155 1.88 -7.71 -19.13
N ALA A 156 1.74 -9.00 -18.80
CA ALA A 156 2.71 -9.71 -17.97
C ALA A 156 4.12 -9.69 -18.57
N THR A 157 4.22 -9.91 -19.88
CA THR A 157 5.48 -9.82 -20.62
C THR A 157 6.09 -8.41 -20.53
N ARG A 158 5.31 -7.35 -20.77
CA ARG A 158 5.78 -5.96 -20.64
C ARG A 158 6.23 -5.62 -19.22
N ILE A 159 5.53 -6.10 -18.19
CA ILE A 159 5.96 -5.91 -16.78
C ILE A 159 7.33 -6.55 -16.54
N ASN A 160 7.57 -7.77 -17.05
CA ASN A 160 8.85 -8.44 -16.88
C ASN A 160 9.99 -7.70 -17.60
N ARG A 161 9.75 -7.21 -18.82
CA ARG A 161 10.73 -6.39 -19.54
C ARG A 161 11.05 -5.08 -18.81
N LEU A 162 10.03 -4.39 -18.30
CA LEU A 162 10.23 -3.19 -17.49
C LEU A 162 11.01 -3.48 -16.20
N ARG A 163 10.77 -4.62 -15.55
CA ARG A 163 11.52 -5.02 -14.33
C ARG A 163 13.01 -5.25 -14.64
N LEU A 164 13.29 -5.93 -15.74
CA LEU A 164 14.65 -6.18 -16.20
C LEU A 164 15.36 -4.86 -16.52
N TRP A 165 14.79 -4.05 -17.43
CA TRP A 165 15.31 -2.72 -17.78
C TRP A 165 15.57 -1.87 -16.54
N ARG A 166 14.61 -1.86 -15.60
CA ARG A 166 14.73 -1.12 -14.34
C ARG A 166 15.88 -1.61 -13.49
N SER A 167 16.10 -2.93 -13.42
CA SER A 167 17.20 -3.52 -12.65
C SER A 167 18.56 -3.10 -13.22
N GLU A 168 18.77 -3.33 -14.51
CA GLU A 168 20.03 -3.03 -15.20
C GLU A 168 20.35 -1.53 -15.19
N THR A 169 19.35 -0.69 -15.44
CA THR A 169 19.53 0.77 -15.48
C THR A 169 19.78 1.33 -14.08
N ALA A 170 19.11 0.80 -13.05
CA ALA A 170 19.33 1.23 -11.68
C ALA A 170 20.73 0.86 -11.19
N GLU A 171 21.23 -0.33 -11.54
CA GLU A 171 22.59 -0.76 -11.25
C GLU A 171 23.64 0.16 -11.90
N LYS A 172 23.51 0.42 -13.21
CA LYS A 172 24.38 1.34 -13.96
C LYS A 172 24.44 2.74 -13.35
N LEU A 173 23.33 3.21 -12.77
CA LEU A 173 23.22 4.53 -12.17
C LEU A 173 23.57 4.58 -10.67
N GLY A 174 23.81 3.43 -10.04
CA GLY A 174 23.99 3.33 -8.58
C GLY A 174 22.73 3.75 -7.80
N LEU A 175 21.54 3.44 -8.31
CA LEU A 175 20.25 3.82 -7.74
C LEU A 175 19.46 2.62 -7.26
N LYS A 176 18.54 2.85 -6.31
CA LYS A 176 17.50 1.86 -6.01
C LYS A 176 16.48 1.81 -7.15
N THR A 177 16.07 0.62 -7.53
CA THR A 177 15.07 0.39 -8.60
C THR A 177 13.78 1.20 -8.40
N GLY A 178 13.29 1.30 -7.17
CA GLY A 178 12.10 2.07 -6.83
C GLY A 178 12.25 3.59 -7.00
N LEU A 179 13.48 4.14 -6.94
CA LEU A 179 13.73 5.56 -7.20
C LEU A 179 13.74 5.84 -8.72
N LEU A 180 14.33 4.94 -9.49
CA LEU A 180 14.35 5.02 -10.96
C LEU A 180 12.94 4.89 -11.54
N LEU A 181 12.21 3.83 -11.20
CA LEU A 181 10.84 3.62 -11.63
C LEU A 181 10.02 2.93 -10.51
N PRO A 182 9.15 3.69 -9.80
CA PRO A 182 8.30 3.17 -8.74
C PRO A 182 7.50 1.93 -9.17
N GLN A 183 7.37 0.95 -8.27
CA GLN A 183 6.63 -0.29 -8.53
C GLN A 183 5.19 -0.02 -9.00
N ARG A 184 4.55 1.02 -8.44
CA ARG A 184 3.19 1.45 -8.80
C ARG A 184 3.03 1.84 -10.27
N LEU A 185 4.11 2.23 -10.96
CA LEU A 185 4.08 2.64 -12.37
C LEU A 185 4.27 1.48 -13.36
N LEU A 186 4.76 0.31 -12.91
CA LEU A 186 5.00 -0.82 -13.82
C LEU A 186 3.72 -1.30 -14.50
N ASN A 187 2.63 -1.46 -13.73
CA ASN A 187 1.36 -1.94 -14.27
C ASN A 187 0.67 -0.91 -15.17
N PRO A 188 0.52 0.38 -14.78
CA PRO A 188 -0.02 1.41 -15.67
C PRO A 188 0.73 1.51 -17.01
N ILE A 189 2.06 1.53 -16.99
CA ILE A 189 2.87 1.56 -18.21
C ILE A 189 2.65 0.30 -19.04
N ALA A 190 2.66 -0.88 -18.42
CA ALA A 190 2.45 -2.13 -19.14
C ALA A 190 1.02 -2.31 -19.67
N VAL A 191 0.00 -1.77 -19.01
CA VAL A 191 -1.39 -1.82 -19.49
C VAL A 191 -1.58 -0.87 -20.66
N MET A 192 -1.11 0.38 -20.55
CA MET A 192 -1.19 1.36 -21.62
C MET A 192 -0.35 0.94 -22.84
N GLY A 193 0.86 0.40 -22.59
CA GLY A 193 1.79 -0.01 -23.64
C GLY A 193 2.19 1.15 -24.57
N PRO A 194 2.66 2.29 -24.04
CA PRO A 194 2.98 3.46 -24.86
C PRO A 194 4.04 3.12 -25.91
N SER A 195 3.86 3.70 -27.10
CA SER A 195 4.75 3.63 -28.27
C SER A 195 5.43 4.97 -28.55
N THR A 196 4.96 6.05 -27.93
CA THR A 196 5.51 7.40 -28.09
C THR A 196 5.85 8.03 -26.73
N ILE A 197 6.70 9.06 -26.76
CA ILE A 197 7.10 9.81 -25.56
C ILE A 197 5.90 10.55 -24.98
N GLU A 198 5.02 11.03 -25.85
CA GLU A 198 3.78 11.72 -25.50
C GLU A 198 2.82 10.78 -24.77
N GLU A 199 2.63 9.56 -25.26
CA GLU A 199 1.83 8.54 -24.57
C GLU A 199 2.41 8.18 -23.21
N LEU A 200 3.74 8.00 -23.13
CA LEU A 200 4.42 7.74 -21.87
C LEU A 200 4.23 8.89 -20.87
N ALA A 201 4.33 10.15 -21.32
CA ALA A 201 4.17 11.34 -20.49
C ALA A 201 2.75 11.52 -19.94
N ASN A 202 1.74 10.98 -20.62
CA ASN A 202 0.34 11.03 -20.18
C ASN A 202 0.00 10.03 -19.07
N ILE A 203 0.95 9.18 -18.65
CA ILE A 203 0.73 8.23 -17.56
C ILE A 203 0.72 8.96 -16.21
N GLU A 204 -0.38 8.83 -15.48
CA GLU A 204 -0.55 9.48 -14.19
C GLU A 204 0.59 9.17 -13.21
N GLY A 205 1.20 10.23 -12.69
CA GLY A 205 2.25 10.15 -11.68
C GLY A 205 3.62 9.67 -12.19
N ILE A 206 3.83 9.62 -13.51
CA ILE A 206 5.18 9.64 -14.09
C ILE A 206 5.71 11.07 -14.06
N MET A 207 6.95 11.25 -13.61
CA MET A 207 7.57 12.57 -13.55
C MET A 207 8.27 12.90 -14.86
N ASN A 208 8.31 14.18 -15.24
CA ASN A 208 8.89 14.65 -16.49
C ASN A 208 10.37 14.28 -16.59
N TRP A 209 11.12 14.35 -15.50
CA TRP A 209 12.52 13.96 -15.49
C TRP A 209 12.72 12.50 -15.93
N ARG A 210 11.80 11.58 -15.59
CA ARG A 210 11.88 10.18 -16.04
C ARG A 210 11.65 10.08 -17.54
N VAL A 211 10.65 10.80 -18.05
CA VAL A 211 10.33 10.81 -19.48
C VAL A 211 11.50 11.38 -20.28
N GLN A 212 12.07 12.50 -19.85
CA GLN A 212 13.18 13.17 -20.53
C GLN A 212 14.47 12.34 -20.53
N ASN A 213 14.79 11.67 -19.42
CA ASN A 213 16.06 10.95 -19.28
C ASN A 213 15.97 9.48 -19.73
N PHE A 214 14.80 8.86 -19.63
CA PHE A 214 14.63 7.42 -19.83
C PHE A 214 13.53 7.03 -20.78
N GLY A 215 12.72 7.96 -21.27
CA GLY A 215 11.53 7.66 -22.08
C GLY A 215 11.84 6.73 -23.25
N VAL A 216 12.88 7.04 -24.03
CA VAL A 216 13.31 6.20 -25.17
C VAL A 216 13.66 4.77 -24.72
N SER A 217 14.45 4.63 -23.65
CA SER A 217 14.85 3.30 -23.16
C SER A 217 13.68 2.51 -22.54
N ILE A 218 12.69 3.20 -21.97
CA ILE A 218 11.46 2.60 -21.47
C ILE A 218 10.63 2.07 -22.66
N LEU A 219 10.44 2.87 -23.70
CA LEU A 219 9.72 2.46 -24.92
C LEU A 219 10.39 1.27 -25.59
N GLN A 220 11.72 1.29 -25.73
CA GLN A 220 12.48 0.14 -26.24
C GLN A 220 12.26 -1.12 -25.39
N ALA A 221 12.28 -0.99 -24.05
CA ALA A 221 12.00 -2.12 -23.17
C ALA A 221 10.60 -2.71 -23.37
N LEU A 222 9.61 -1.91 -23.80
CA LEU A 222 8.26 -2.40 -24.10
C LEU A 222 8.21 -3.16 -25.43
N GLU A 223 8.96 -2.70 -26.44
CA GLU A 223 8.95 -3.23 -27.80
C GLU A 223 9.71 -4.56 -27.97
N ILE A 224 10.80 -4.81 -27.22
CA ILE A 224 11.70 -5.97 -27.44
C ILE A 224 10.93 -7.29 -27.47
N THR A 225 10.67 -7.86 -28.65
CA THR A 225 9.83 -9.05 -28.83
C THR A 225 10.48 -10.32 -28.25
N ASP A 226 11.80 -10.35 -28.10
CA ASP A 226 12.55 -11.58 -27.84
C ASP A 226 13.13 -11.65 -26.42
N LEU A 227 12.58 -12.54 -25.59
CA LEU A 227 13.13 -12.88 -24.27
C LEU A 227 14.40 -13.74 -24.38
N SER A 228 14.69 -14.31 -25.56
CA SER A 228 15.81 -15.23 -25.78
C SER A 228 17.18 -14.53 -25.87
N LEU A 229 17.21 -13.22 -26.19
CA LEU A 229 18.46 -12.44 -26.28
C LEU A 229 18.97 -11.93 -24.93
N ILE A 230 18.15 -11.97 -23.88
CA ILE A 230 18.50 -11.44 -22.56
C ILE A 230 19.31 -12.47 -21.74
N ASN A 231 19.10 -13.77 -21.95
CA ASN A 231 19.79 -14.82 -21.18
C ASN A 231 21.21 -15.12 -21.66
N ASN A 232 21.65 -14.56 -22.79
CA ASN A 232 23.01 -14.79 -23.34
C ASN A 232 24.03 -13.71 -22.96
N ALA A 233 23.66 -12.73 -22.12
CA ALA A 233 24.59 -11.72 -21.60
C ALA A 233 25.22 -12.08 -20.23
N ASN A 234 24.85 -13.24 -19.65
CA ASN A 234 25.35 -13.74 -18.37
C ASN A 234 25.99 -15.15 -18.48
N GLN A 235 26.54 -15.50 -19.64
CA GLN A 235 27.43 -16.65 -19.81
C GLN A 235 28.79 -16.20 -20.36
#